data_AF-A0A2X4V6X9-F1
#
_entry.id   AF-A0A2X4V6X9-F1
#
_cell.length_a   1.000
_cell.length_b   1.000
_cell.length_c   1.000
_cell.angle_alpha   90.00
_cell.angle_beta   90.00
_cell.angle_gamma   90.00
#
_symmetry.space_group_name_H-M   'P 1'
#
loop_
_entity.id
_entity.type
_entity.pdbx_description
1 polymer ?
#
loop_
_entity_poly.entity_id
_entity_poly.type
_entity_poly.pdbx_seq_one_letter_code
_entity_poly.pdbx_strand_id
1 'polypeptide(L)'
;MNGQSRKYGRTYHYPFSPGTTSDDRINDQWWSDVSLIEGLVHTEKLDGENNCLNRYGVFARSHAAPTQSAWTQKIRQRWALIKNDLNDIEIFWREFIRHSFH
;
A
#
# COMPACT_ATOMS: atom_id res chain seq x y z
N MET A 1 13.15 1.78 -20.18
CA MET A 1 11.88 1.88 -19.41
C MET A 1 11.98 3.14 -18.56
N ASN A 2 11.11 4.13 -18.80
CA ASN A 2 11.17 5.42 -18.10
C ASN A 2 10.89 5.20 -16.60
N GLY A 3 11.87 5.52 -15.76
CA GLY A 3 11.85 5.35 -14.30
C GLY A 3 10.89 6.32 -13.59
N GLN A 4 9.63 6.31 -13.96
CA GLN A 4 8.59 6.96 -13.16
C GLN A 4 8.24 6.03 -11.99
N SER A 5 8.63 6.44 -10.79
CA SER A 5 8.11 5.95 -9.51
C SER A 5 6.58 5.83 -9.60
N ARG A 6 6.04 4.61 -9.75
CA ARG A 6 4.60 4.38 -9.71
C ARG A 6 4.14 4.53 -8.27
N LYS A 7 3.51 5.65 -7.94
CA LYS A 7 2.94 5.87 -6.60
C LYS A 7 1.82 4.84 -6.37
N TYR A 8 1.82 4.19 -5.21
CA TYR A 8 0.70 3.32 -4.83
C TYR A 8 -0.61 4.13 -4.82
N GLY A 9 -1.63 3.59 -5.50
CA GLY A 9 -2.92 4.26 -5.70
C GLY A 9 -3.60 4.66 -4.39
N ARG A 10 -4.43 5.72 -4.44
CA ARG A 10 -5.34 6.03 -3.34
C ARG A 10 -6.58 5.15 -3.49
N THR A 11 -6.95 4.40 -2.44
CA THR A 11 -8.25 3.74 -2.35
C THR A 11 -9.32 4.79 -2.09
N TYR A 12 -10.44 4.70 -2.80
CA TYR A 12 -11.58 5.59 -2.59
C TYR A 12 -12.45 5.07 -1.44
N HIS A 13 -13.03 6.00 -0.68
CA HIS A 13 -14.01 5.74 0.34
C HIS A 13 -15.42 5.81 -0.24
N TYR A 14 -16.34 5.03 0.35
CA TYR A 14 -17.76 5.25 0.11
C TYR A 14 -18.23 6.59 0.70
N PRO A 15 -19.27 7.22 0.15
CA PRO A 15 -19.79 8.49 0.65
C PRO A 15 -20.28 8.44 2.10
N PHE A 16 -20.64 7.25 2.57
CA PHE A 16 -21.10 6.98 3.93
C PHE A 16 -20.03 6.34 4.82
N SER A 17 -18.76 6.31 4.40
CA SER A 17 -17.68 5.75 5.22
C SER A 17 -17.52 6.57 6.50
N PRO A 18 -17.53 5.95 7.69
CA PRO A 18 -17.29 6.68 8.93
C PRO A 18 -15.84 7.19 8.99
N GLY A 19 -15.63 8.35 9.63
CA GLY A 19 -14.29 8.85 9.95
C GLY A 19 -13.48 9.42 8.78
N THR A 20 -14.09 9.68 7.62
CA THR A 20 -13.41 10.36 6.50
C THR A 20 -13.12 11.83 6.80
N THR A 21 -12.04 12.32 6.23
CA THR A 21 -11.56 13.70 6.32
C THR A 21 -11.50 14.34 4.92
N SER A 22 -11.14 15.63 4.85
CA SER A 22 -11.01 16.33 3.56
C SER A 22 -9.82 15.87 2.69
N ASP A 23 -8.85 15.10 3.21
CA ASP A 23 -7.79 14.47 2.38
C ASP A 23 -8.25 13.17 1.71
N ASP A 24 -9.37 12.60 2.15
CA ASP A 24 -9.88 11.34 1.62
C ASP A 24 -10.57 11.54 0.28
N ARG A 25 -10.37 10.57 -0.62
CA ARG A 25 -11.05 10.55 -1.91
C ARG A 25 -12.35 9.78 -1.77
N ILE A 26 -13.47 10.44 -2.05
CA ILE A 26 -14.81 9.85 -2.01
C ILE A 26 -15.22 9.43 -3.43
N ASN A 27 -15.83 8.25 -3.57
CA ASN A 27 -16.47 7.83 -4.81
C ASN A 27 -18.00 8.00 -4.69
N ASP A 28 -18.53 9.09 -5.25
CA ASP A 28 -19.97 9.36 -5.23
C ASP A 28 -20.78 8.42 -6.13
N GLN A 29 -20.15 7.81 -7.14
CA GLN A 29 -20.77 6.89 -8.09
C GLN A 29 -20.56 5.41 -7.74
N TRP A 30 -20.17 5.13 -6.50
CA TRP A 30 -19.72 3.81 -6.05
C TRP A 30 -20.67 2.67 -6.41
N TRP A 31 -21.99 2.88 -6.35
CA TRP A 31 -22.96 1.80 -6.62
C TRP A 31 -22.92 1.39 -8.09
N SER A 32 -22.90 2.36 -9.00
CA SER A 32 -22.76 2.13 -10.42
C SER A 32 -21.47 1.37 -10.72
N ASP A 33 -20.35 1.82 -10.15
CA ASP A 33 -19.04 1.18 -10.36
C ASP A 33 -18.98 -0.26 -9.83
N VAL A 34 -19.46 -0.48 -8.60
CA VAL A 34 -19.45 -1.80 -7.96
C VAL A 34 -20.41 -2.76 -8.66
N SER A 35 -21.55 -2.28 -9.18
CA SER A 35 -22.52 -3.11 -9.89
C SER A 35 -21.97 -3.74 -11.18
N LEU A 36 -20.90 -3.16 -11.74
CA LEU A 36 -20.22 -3.66 -12.94
C LEU A 36 -19.16 -4.74 -12.62
N ILE A 37 -18.86 -4.98 -11.34
CA ILE A 37 -17.84 -5.95 -10.91
C ILE A 37 -18.46 -7.34 -10.84
N GLU A 38 -18.06 -8.23 -11.76
CA GLU A 38 -18.56 -9.61 -11.83
C GLU A 38 -18.13 -10.47 -10.61
N GLY A 39 -16.99 -10.17 -10.01
CA GLY A 39 -16.44 -10.90 -8.87
C GLY A 39 -15.73 -9.98 -7.89
N LEU A 40 -16.23 -9.95 -6.66
CA LEU A 40 -15.76 -9.04 -5.61
C LEU A 40 -15.06 -9.80 -4.49
N VAL A 41 -13.81 -9.45 -4.22
CA VAL A 41 -13.05 -9.96 -3.08
C VAL A 41 -12.97 -8.87 -2.02
N HIS A 42 -13.53 -9.16 -0.86
CA HIS A 42 -13.41 -8.31 0.32
C HIS A 42 -12.22 -8.73 1.16
N THR A 43 -11.36 -7.78 1.47
CA THR A 43 -10.22 -7.97 2.38
C THR A 43 -10.30 -6.96 3.51
N GLU A 44 -9.78 -7.31 4.68
CA GLU A 44 -9.60 -6.36 5.77
C GLU A 44 -8.65 -5.22 5.34
N LYS A 45 -9.06 -3.98 5.61
CA LYS A 45 -8.16 -2.84 5.49
C LYS A 45 -7.34 -2.73 6.78
N LEU A 46 -6.07 -3.11 6.70
CA LEU A 46 -5.13 -2.87 7.78
C LEU A 46 -4.84 -1.37 7.89
N ASP A 47 -4.55 -0.89 9.11
CA ASP A 47 -4.04 0.46 9.36
C ASP A 47 -2.56 0.43 9.74
N GLY A 48 -1.77 1.27 9.07
CA GLY A 48 -0.31 1.31 9.19
C GLY A 48 0.38 1.80 7.92
N GLU A 49 1.70 1.67 7.84
CA GLU A 49 2.49 2.26 6.75
C GLU A 49 2.36 1.49 5.43
N ASN A 50 2.13 2.21 4.33
CA ASN A 50 2.21 1.65 2.99
C ASN A 50 3.68 1.40 2.62
N ASN A 51 3.99 0.17 2.25
CA ASN A 51 5.31 -0.26 1.83
C ASN A 51 5.28 -0.79 0.39
N CYS A 52 6.39 -0.57 -0.31
CA CYS A 52 6.69 -1.21 -1.58
C CYS A 52 8.07 -1.85 -1.52
N LEU A 53 8.21 -3.03 -2.10
CA LEU A 53 9.46 -3.78 -2.20
C LEU A 53 9.70 -4.13 -3.66
N ASN A 54 10.85 -3.73 -4.17
CA ASN A 54 11.32 -4.08 -5.51
C ASN A 54 12.83 -4.37 -5.47
N ARG A 55 13.43 -4.71 -6.62
CA ARG A 55 14.86 -5.05 -6.70
C ARG A 55 15.81 -3.96 -6.17
N TYR A 56 15.38 -2.71 -6.11
CA TYR A 56 16.20 -1.56 -5.73
C TYR A 56 16.11 -1.24 -4.24
N GLY A 57 15.06 -1.68 -3.54
CA GLY A 57 14.91 -1.38 -2.13
C GLY A 57 13.51 -1.61 -1.58
N VAL A 58 13.36 -1.17 -0.33
CA VAL A 58 12.07 -1.01 0.34
C VAL A 58 11.75 0.47 0.37
N PHE A 59 10.56 0.84 -0.07
CA PHE A 59 10.09 2.21 -0.20
C PHE A 59 8.82 2.40 0.61
N ALA A 60 8.61 3.61 1.11
CA ALA A 60 7.31 4.01 1.63
C ALA A 60 6.35 4.29 0.44
N ARG A 61 5.22 4.97 0.69
CA ARG A 61 4.24 5.32 -0.37
C ARG A 61 4.84 6.04 -1.58
N SER A 62 5.87 6.86 -1.37
CA SER A 62 6.65 7.50 -2.43
C SER A 62 7.92 6.70 -2.70
N HIS A 63 8.22 6.40 -3.97
CA HIS A 63 9.45 5.71 -4.37
C HIS A 63 10.58 6.71 -4.65
N ALA A 64 10.61 7.83 -3.94
CA ALA A 64 11.65 8.84 -4.12
C ALA A 64 13.00 8.35 -3.57
N ALA A 65 12.98 7.65 -2.44
CA ALA A 65 14.15 7.05 -1.81
C ALA A 65 13.73 5.84 -0.95
N PRO A 66 14.61 4.84 -0.76
CA PRO A 66 14.34 3.74 0.15
C PRO A 66 14.08 4.23 1.57
N THR A 67 13.08 3.64 2.23
CA THR A 67 12.74 4.00 3.62
C THR A 67 13.88 3.61 4.56
N GLN A 68 14.26 4.53 5.44
CA GLN A 68 15.24 4.31 6.51
C GLN A 68 14.58 4.14 7.88
N SER A 69 13.26 4.02 7.90
CA SER A 69 12.53 3.93 9.16
C SER A 69 12.95 2.73 10.01
N ALA A 70 12.85 2.87 11.33
CA ALA A 70 13.18 1.81 12.29
C ALA A 70 12.21 0.62 12.17
N TRP A 71 10.91 0.87 11.97
CA TRP A 71 9.91 -0.20 11.88
C TRP A 71 10.09 -1.06 10.62
N THR A 72 10.62 -0.49 9.54
CA THR A 72 10.87 -1.24 8.29
C THR A 72 12.19 -2.04 8.30
N GLN A 73 12.93 -2.08 9.41
CA GLN A 73 14.22 -2.79 9.51
C GLN A 73 14.08 -4.28 9.17
N LYS A 74 13.07 -4.97 9.71
CA LYS A 74 12.85 -6.41 9.44
C LYS A 74 12.51 -6.66 7.97
N ILE A 75 11.78 -5.75 7.35
CA ILE A 75 11.45 -5.82 5.93
C ILE A 75 12.72 -5.62 5.09
N ARG A 76 13.56 -4.63 5.41
CA ARG A 76 14.85 -4.42 4.72
C ARG A 76 15.77 -5.64 4.81
N GLN A 77 15.79 -6.32 5.96
CA GLN A 77 16.55 -7.57 6.13
C GLN A 77 16.02 -8.67 5.21
N ARG A 78 14.70 -8.86 5.13
CA ARG A 78 14.08 -9.84 4.23
C ARG A 78 14.32 -9.50 2.76
N TRP A 79 14.19 -8.22 2.40
CA TRP A 79 14.49 -7.72 1.07
C TRP A 79 15.92 -8.08 0.64
N ALA A 80 16.90 -7.91 1.53
CA ALA A 80 18.29 -8.23 1.21
C ALA A 80 18.51 -9.70 0.78
N LEU A 81 17.65 -10.61 1.24
CA LEU A 81 17.68 -12.03 0.89
C LEU A 81 17.03 -12.33 -0.47
N ILE A 82 15.98 -11.60 -0.85
CA ILE A 82 15.16 -11.90 -2.04
C ILE A 82 15.37 -10.92 -3.21
N LYS A 83 16.12 -9.83 -3.02
CA LYS A 83 16.22 -8.73 -4.00
C LYS A 83 16.67 -9.15 -5.41
N ASN A 84 17.45 -10.22 -5.50
CA ASN A 84 17.98 -10.74 -6.76
C ASN A 84 16.95 -11.59 -7.52
N ASP A 85 15.90 -12.06 -6.83
CA ASP A 85 14.85 -12.91 -7.42
C ASP A 85 13.64 -12.09 -7.89
N LEU A 86 13.57 -10.81 -7.52
CA LEU A 86 12.42 -9.96 -7.82
C LEU A 86 12.31 -9.56 -9.29
N ASN A 87 13.42 -9.49 -10.04
CA ASN A 87 13.44 -8.93 -11.39
C ASN A 87 12.65 -7.60 -11.46
N ASP A 88 11.58 -7.55 -12.24
CA ASP A 88 10.74 -6.36 -12.44
C ASP A 88 9.46 -6.39 -11.57
N ILE A 89 9.38 -7.31 -10.60
CA ILE A 89 8.24 -7.42 -9.67
C ILE A 89 8.34 -6.35 -8.59
N GLU A 90 7.21 -5.67 -8.36
CA GLU A 90 6.98 -4.78 -7.23
C GLU A 90 5.91 -5.38 -6.32
N ILE A 91 6.23 -5.53 -5.03
CA ILE A 91 5.32 -6.05 -4.02
C ILE A 91 4.83 -4.88 -3.17
N PHE A 92 3.51 -4.70 -3.12
CA PHE A 92 2.87 -3.68 -2.29
C PHE A 92 2.13 -4.33 -1.14
N TRP A 93 2.29 -3.78 0.06
CA TRP A 93 1.53 -4.22 1.22
C TRP A 93 1.49 -3.11 2.28
N ARG A 94 0.78 -3.39 3.37
CA ARG A 94 0.74 -2.53 4.54
C ARG A 94 1.36 -3.24 5.73
N GLU A 95 2.24 -2.55 6.45
CA GLU A 95 2.70 -3.03 7.74
C GLU A 95 1.63 -2.73 8.80
N PHE A 96 1.24 -3.74 9.57
CA PHE A 96 0.29 -3.60 10.67
C PHE A 96 1.06 -3.54 12.00
N ILE A 97 0.90 -2.45 12.74
CA ILE A 97 1.45 -2.32 14.08
C ILE A 97 0.38 -2.74 15.07
N ARG A 98 0.60 -3.85 15.76
CA ARG A 98 -0.18 -4.18 16.95
C ARG A 98 0.26 -3.23 18.07
N HIS A 99 -0.55 -2.21 18.35
CA HIS A 99 -0.45 -1.57 19.65
C HIS A 99 -0.82 -2.62 20.71
N SER A 100 0.09 -2.88 21.64
CA SER A 100 -0.20 -3.70 22.82
C SER A 100 -1.30 -2.98 23.61
N PHE A 101 -2.56 -3.34 23.40
CA PHE A 101 -3.61 -3.07 24.36
C PHE A 101 -3.23 -3.84 25.62
N HIS A 102 -2.78 -3.11 26.65
CA HIS A 102 -2.71 -3.58 28.02
C HIS A 102 -4.10 -3.39 28.65
#